data_AF-A0A7J8GK37-F1
#
_entry.id   AF-A0A7J8GK37-F1
#
_cell.length_a   1.000
_cell.length_b   1.000
_cell.length_c   1.000
_cell.angle_alpha   90.00
_cell.angle_beta   90.00
_cell.angle_gamma   90.00
#
_symmetry.space_group_name_H-M   'P 1'
#
loop_
_entity.id
_entity.type
_entity.pdbx_description
1 polymer ?
#
loop_
_entity_poly.entity_id
_entity_poly.type
_entity_poly.pdbx_seq_one_letter_code
_entity_poly.pdbx_strand_id
1 'polypeptide(L)' 'MDEDGKLCCLHKPGGSGLTGAKLQDCMSRAALRHREVKKLTDEVMKSMNPK' A
#
# COMPACT_ATOMS: atom_id res chain seq x y z
N MET A 1 0.59 -0.75 -3.44
CA MET A 1 1.55 -0.31 -4.46
C MET A 1 2.91 -0.80 -4.03
N ASP A 2 3.79 -1.15 -4.96
CA ASP A 2 5.20 -1.40 -4.67
C ASP A 2 5.97 -0.07 -4.53
N GLU A 3 7.29 -0.17 -4.39
CA GLU A 3 8.17 0.99 -4.24
C GLU A 3 8.17 1.94 -5.45
N ASP A 4 7.89 1.41 -6.65
CA ASP A 4 7.77 2.19 -7.89
C ASP A 4 6.37 2.82 -8.07
N GLY A 5 5.47 2.62 -7.10
CA GLY A 5 4.07 3.05 -7.21
C GLY A 5 3.24 2.18 -8.15
N LYS A 6 3.73 1.00 -8.55
CA LYS A 6 2.97 0.07 -9.40
C LYS A 6 2.02 -0.76 -8.54
N LEU A 7 0.90 -1.15 -9.14
CA LEU A 7 -0.09 -1.97 -8.48
C LEU A 7 0.24 -3.44 -8.68
N CYS A 8 0.40 -4.20 -7.60
CA CYS A 8 0.57 -5.65 -7.68
C CYS A 8 -0.74 -6.33 -8.11
N CYS A 9 -1.84 -6.05 -7.43
CA CYS A 9 -3.18 -6.55 -7.78
C CYS A 9 -4.28 -5.60 -7.26
N LEU A 10 -5.46 -5.66 -7.89
CA LEU A 10 -6.69 -5.03 -7.40
C LEU A 10 -7.72 -6.12 -7.12
N HIS A 11 -8.22 -6.18 -5.90
CA HIS A 11 -9.29 -7.11 -5.53
C HIS A 11 -10.52 -6.34 -5.05
N LYS A 12 -11.64 -6.48 -5.78
CA LYS A 12 -12.95 -5.94 -5.40
C LYS A 12 -14.02 -7.02 -5.57
N PRO A 13 -14.20 -7.93 -4.58
CA PRO A 13 -15.24 -8.95 -4.64
C PRO A 13 -16.59 -8.33 -4.25
N GLY A 14 -17.46 -8.07 -5.23
CA GLY A 14 -18.81 -7.57 -4.99
C GLY A 14 -18.90 -6.14 -4.42
N GLY A 15 -20.05 -5.82 -3.82
CA GLY A 15 -20.38 -4.49 -3.25
C GLY A 15 -20.82 -3.45 -4.28
N SER A 16 -21.18 -2.25 -3.81
CA SER A 16 -21.62 -1.14 -4.67
C SER A 16 -20.58 -0.75 -5.73
N GLY A 17 -21.06 -0.21 -6.84
CA GLY A 17 -20.20 0.32 -7.90
C GLY A 17 -19.23 1.38 -7.37
N LEU A 18 -18.02 1.39 -7.89
CA LEU A 18 -16.97 2.35 -7.51
C LEU A 18 -16.63 3.21 -8.71
N THR A 19 -16.63 4.54 -8.53
CA THR A 19 -16.21 5.46 -9.59
C THR A 19 -14.69 5.44 -9.74
N GLY A 20 -14.20 5.76 -10.95
CA GLY A 20 -12.75 5.87 -11.20
C GLY A 20 -12.08 6.91 -10.29
N ALA A 21 -12.74 8.04 -10.03
CA ALA A 21 -12.24 9.06 -9.11
C ALA A 21 -12.09 8.52 -7.67
N LYS A 22 -13.08 7.77 -7.18
CA LYS A 22 -12.99 7.19 -5.84
C LYS A 22 -11.93 6.08 -5.78
N LEU A 23 -11.75 5.32 -6.85
CA LEU A 23 -10.66 4.35 -6.97
C LEU A 23 -9.29 5.04 -6.91
N GLN A 24 -9.10 6.15 -7.64
CA GLN A 24 -7.84 6.91 -7.62
C GLN A 24 -7.52 7.50 -6.23
N ASP A 25 -8.53 8.00 -5.51
CA ASP A 25 -8.40 8.39 -4.10
C ASP A 25 -7.94 7.21 -3.22
N CYS A 26 -8.57 6.04 -3.37
CA CYS A 26 -8.15 4.84 -2.66
C CYS A 26 -6.71 4.42 -3.00
N MET A 27 -6.30 4.50 -4.27
CA MET A 27 -4.94 4.17 -4.71
C MET A 27 -3.90 5.14 -4.12
N SER A 28 -4.18 6.45 -4.15
CA SER A 28 -3.30 7.46 -3.58
C SER A 28 -3.12 7.28 -2.07
N ARG A 29 -4.22 6.98 -1.36
CA ARG A 29 -4.17 6.66 0.07
C ARG A 29 -3.42 5.36 0.33
N ALA A 30 -3.62 4.32 -0.47
CA ALA A 30 -2.89 3.06 -0.36
C ALA A 30 -1.37 3.25 -0.56
N ALA A 31 -0.95 4.15 -1.46
CA ALA A 31 0.46 4.50 -1.65
C ALA A 31 1.08 5.12 -0.38
N LEU A 32 0.37 6.05 0.25
CA LEU A 32 0.83 6.68 1.49
C LEU A 32 0.96 5.65 2.62
N ARG A 33 -0.06 4.81 2.81
CA ARG A 33 -0.03 3.76 3.85
C ARG A 33 1.06 2.73 3.61
N HIS A 34 1.34 2.40 2.35
CA HIS A 34 2.44 1.50 2.02
C HIS A 34 3.79 2.06 2.50
N ARG A 35 4.05 3.37 2.32
CA ARG A 35 5.29 4.02 2.78
C ARG A 35 5.43 3.98 4.31
N GLU A 36 4.34 4.20 5.03
CA GLU A 36 4.32 4.14 6.50
C GLU A 36 4.62 2.72 7.00
N VAL A 37 3.94 1.71 6.44
CA VAL A 37 4.15 0.29 6.79
C VAL A 37 5.57 -0.15 6.42
N LYS A 38 6.09 0.29 5.28
CA LYS A 38 7.46 0.01 4.87
C LYS A 38 8.46 0.54 5.90
N LYS A 39 8.33 1.80 6.34
CA LYS A 39 9.20 2.38 7.36
C LYS A 39 9.21 1.53 8.65
N LEU A 40 8.03 1.13 9.12
CA LEU A 40 7.92 0.27 10.32
C LEU A 40 8.61 -1.07 10.10
N THR A 41 8.44 -1.66 8.92
CA THR A 41 9.06 -2.93 8.58
C THR A 41 10.58 -2.80 8.53
N ASP A 42 11.11 -1.74 7.90
CA ASP A 42 12.54 -1.43 7.81
C ASP A 42 13.16 -1.21 9.21
N GLU A 43 12.45 -0.52 10.11
CA GLU A 43 12.86 -0.31 11.51
C GLU A 43 12.93 -1.65 12.28
N VAL A 44 11.93 -2.51 12.12
CA VAL A 44 11.91 -3.83 12.73
C VAL A 44 13.06 -4.69 12.19
N MET A 45 13.24 -4.77 10.87
CA MET A 45 14.35 -5.52 10.26
C MET A 45 15.71 -5.06 10.77
N LYS A 46 15.91 -3.74 10.90
CA LYS A 46 17.15 -3.17 11.46
C LYS A 46 17.35 -3.56 12.93
N SER A 47 16.28 -3.58 13.73
CA SER A 47 16.35 -3.98 15.14
C SER A 47 16.58 -5.49 15.33
N MET A 48 16.12 -6.30 14.39
CA MET A 48 16.17 -7.77 14.45
C MET A 48 17.44 -8.35 13.83
N ASN A 49 18.25 -7.57 13.10
CA ASN A 49 19.54 -8.03 12.60
C ASN A 49 20.57 -8.00 13.74
N PRO A 50 20.97 -9.16 14.31
CA PRO A 50 22.10 -9.19 15.23
C PRO A 50 23.37 -8.77 14.50
N LYS A 51 24.22 -7.99 15.17
CA LYS A 51 25.58 -7.66 14.69
C LYS A 51 26.42 -8.92 14.54
#